data_AF-A0A1X7SGG5-F1
#
_entry.id   AF-A0A1X7SGG5-F1
#
_cell.length_a   1.000
_cell.length_b   1.000
_cell.length_c   1.000
_cell.angle_alpha   90.00
_cell.angle_beta   90.00
_cell.angle_gamma   90.00
#
_symmetry.space_group_name_H-M   'P 1'
#
loop_
_entity.id
_entity.type
_entity.pdbx_description
1 polymer ?
#
loop_
_entity_poly.entity_id
_entity_poly.type
_entity_poly.pdbx_seq_one_letter_code
_entity_poly.pdbx_strand_id
1 'polypeptide(L)'
;MKSFLTESYPELNQSIKEAASVQEIMNIIKGRCTIIDISIIKSIVNKYYIKEGKDLIKKYEEKVDSFCEQMSLPFMLDKMFLTESFLTSETVHFVLDWKPEEYMLDDIQRLIKKAFKNLNKRIIVRSIHRGNSIIIICYGPHHLLAALLLEAQDNLTVLMKEFSLIRLTIGHYTVYDKRIRYKVMNNECLAEEIKLADGEEQELRTLLDYKEGSIFEQDKQLNIMKKRKEYIERRLETP
;
A
#
# COMPACT_ATOMS: atom_id res chain seq x y z
N MET A 1 9.73 34.44 12.93
CA MET A 1 9.63 33.02 13.31
C MET A 1 8.20 32.50 13.22
N LYS A 2 7.22 33.16 13.86
CA LYS A 2 5.80 32.74 13.80
C LYS A 2 5.28 32.50 12.38
N SER A 3 5.34 33.51 11.48
CA SER A 3 4.79 33.34 10.11
C SER A 3 5.44 32.17 9.35
N PHE A 4 6.77 32.06 9.40
CA PHE A 4 7.49 30.94 8.81
C PHE A 4 6.98 29.58 9.30
N LEU A 5 6.77 29.42 10.61
CA LEU A 5 6.29 28.16 11.16
C LEU A 5 4.82 27.90 10.85
N THR A 6 3.97 28.93 10.86
CA THR A 6 2.55 28.77 10.50
C THR A 6 2.37 28.42 9.02
N GLU A 7 3.26 28.89 8.15
CA GLU A 7 3.27 28.55 6.72
C GLU A 7 3.87 27.15 6.46
N SER A 8 4.97 26.82 7.14
CA SER A 8 5.70 25.57 6.90
C SER A 8 5.10 24.37 7.63
N TYR A 9 4.52 24.60 8.81
CA TYR A 9 3.91 23.62 9.69
C TYR A 9 2.48 24.06 10.11
N PRO A 10 1.51 24.08 9.17
CA PRO A 10 0.14 24.49 9.45
C PRO A 10 -0.52 23.74 10.62
N GLU A 11 -0.11 22.49 10.86
CA GLU A 11 -0.52 21.67 11.99
C GLU A 11 -0.22 22.28 13.37
N LEU A 12 0.75 23.19 13.47
CA LEU A 12 1.12 23.87 14.72
C LEU A 12 0.53 25.28 14.83
N ASN A 13 -0.25 25.71 13.84
CA ASN A 13 -0.67 27.10 13.68
C ASN A 13 -1.39 27.66 14.91
N GLN A 14 -2.31 26.89 15.49
CA GLN A 14 -3.07 27.31 16.66
C GLN A 14 -2.15 27.62 17.85
N SER A 15 -1.32 26.64 18.25
CA SER A 15 -0.41 26.79 19.38
C SER A 15 0.65 27.87 19.15
N ILE A 16 1.15 28.03 17.92
CA ILE A 16 2.16 29.04 17.59
C ILE A 16 1.60 30.45 17.63
N LYS A 17 0.35 30.65 17.23
CA LYS A 17 -0.32 31.96 17.31
C LYS A 17 -0.47 32.41 18.75
N GLU A 18 -0.90 31.50 19.62
CA GLU A 18 -1.17 31.74 21.04
C GLU A 18 0.11 31.99 21.86
N ALA A 19 1.25 31.41 21.48
CA ALA A 19 2.51 31.56 22.20
C ALA A 19 2.96 33.03 22.32
N ALA A 20 3.18 33.54 23.52
CA ALA A 20 3.56 34.93 23.78
C ALA A 20 5.06 35.19 23.58
N SER A 21 5.90 34.15 23.62
CA SER A 21 7.35 34.27 23.58
C SER A 21 8.04 33.29 22.64
N VAL A 22 9.30 33.59 22.28
CA VAL A 22 10.16 32.63 21.55
C VAL A 22 10.33 31.34 22.35
N GLN A 23 10.44 31.44 23.67
CA GLN A 23 10.61 30.28 24.55
C GLN A 23 9.39 29.35 24.49
N GLU A 24 8.18 29.89 24.51
CA GLU A 24 6.94 29.10 24.37
C GLU A 24 6.86 28.44 22.99
N ILE A 25 7.21 29.15 21.92
CA ILE A 25 7.28 28.56 20.57
C ILE A 25 8.29 27.40 20.55
N MET A 26 9.46 27.57 21.15
CA MET A 26 10.46 26.51 21.23
C MET A 26 9.99 25.31 22.07
N ASN A 27 9.19 25.53 23.12
CA ASN A 27 8.59 24.44 23.89
C ASN A 27 7.59 23.63 23.06
N ILE A 28 6.74 24.30 22.27
CA ILE A 28 5.81 23.65 21.32
C ILE A 28 6.60 22.82 20.30
N ILE A 29 7.66 23.39 19.71
CA ILE A 29 8.49 22.69 18.73
C ILE A 29 9.17 21.47 19.35
N LYS A 30 9.71 21.59 20.57
CA LYS A 30 10.36 20.47 21.28
C LYS A 30 9.39 19.31 21.51
N GLY A 31 8.12 19.60 21.82
CA GLY A 31 7.08 18.57 21.95
C GLY A 31 6.79 17.80 20.66
N ARG A 32 7.19 18.36 19.50
CA ARG A 32 7.03 17.76 18.18
C ARG A 32 8.33 17.14 17.62
N CYS A 33 9.42 17.23 18.38
CA CYS A 33 10.67 16.54 18.04
C CYS A 33 10.75 15.21 18.78
N THR A 34 11.51 14.27 18.22
CA THR A 34 11.85 13.00 18.88
C THR A 34 13.35 12.90 19.04
N ILE A 35 13.82 11.87 19.75
CA ILE A 35 15.26 11.59 19.89
C ILE A 35 15.98 11.32 18.56
N ILE A 36 15.23 10.95 17.51
CA ILE A 36 15.78 10.65 16.18
C ILE A 36 15.33 11.67 15.12
N ASP A 37 14.49 12.64 15.48
CA ASP A 37 13.97 13.62 14.52
C ASP A 37 13.84 15.01 15.15
N ILE A 38 14.69 15.92 14.67
CA ILE A 38 14.70 17.35 15.03
C ILE A 38 14.44 18.24 13.81
N SER A 39 13.74 17.73 12.78
CA SER A 39 13.58 18.38 11.47
C SER A 39 13.02 19.80 11.56
N ILE A 40 12.13 20.07 12.52
CA ILE A 40 11.57 21.41 12.73
C ILE A 40 12.65 22.38 13.22
N ILE A 41 13.45 21.98 14.21
CA ILE A 41 14.58 22.79 14.73
C ILE A 41 15.59 23.05 13.60
N LYS A 42 15.90 22.03 12.80
CA LYS A 42 16.78 22.16 11.63
C LYS A 42 16.25 23.14 10.60
N SER A 43 14.94 23.11 10.34
CA SER A 43 14.30 24.06 9.43
C SER A 43 14.43 25.51 9.91
N ILE A 44 14.29 25.75 11.21
CA ILE A 44 14.45 27.08 11.82
C ILE A 44 15.90 27.57 11.69
N VAL A 45 16.85 26.74 12.12
CA VAL A 45 18.29 27.06 12.04
C VAL A 45 18.72 27.39 10.61
N ASN A 46 18.22 26.62 9.62
CA ASN A 46 18.52 26.86 8.22
C ASN A 46 17.86 28.13 7.69
N LYS A 47 16.56 28.36 8.00
CA LYS A 47 15.81 29.53 7.53
C LYS A 47 16.42 30.85 8.02
N TYR A 48 16.91 30.87 9.26
CA TYR A 48 17.47 32.06 9.90
C TYR A 48 19.01 32.09 9.91
N TYR A 49 19.66 31.15 9.22
CA TYR A 49 21.11 31.08 9.10
C TYR A 49 21.87 31.13 10.46
N ILE A 50 21.32 30.47 11.49
CA ILE A 50 21.91 30.47 12.84
C ILE A 50 23.18 29.62 12.82
N LYS A 51 24.37 30.26 12.82
CA LYS A 51 25.65 29.60 12.57
C LYS A 51 25.97 28.54 13.62
N GLU A 52 25.89 28.89 14.90
CA GLU A 52 26.12 27.98 16.04
C GLU A 52 25.15 26.80 16.01
N GLY A 53 23.90 27.07 15.60
CA GLY A 53 22.87 26.05 15.45
C GLY A 53 23.22 25.02 14.38
N LYS A 54 23.82 25.42 13.25
CA LYS A 54 24.19 24.49 12.16
C LYS A 54 25.22 23.47 12.62
N ASP A 55 26.24 23.93 13.36
CA ASP A 55 27.29 23.04 13.88
C ASP A 55 26.75 22.08 14.94
N LEU A 56 25.85 22.54 15.81
CA LEU A 56 25.20 21.70 16.81
C LEU A 56 24.28 20.64 16.18
N ILE A 57 23.50 21.02 15.17
CA ILE A 57 22.63 20.09 14.44
C ILE A 57 23.46 19.03 13.74
N LYS A 58 24.53 19.42 13.05
CA LYS A 58 25.40 18.46 12.37
C LYS A 58 25.96 17.42 13.35
N LYS A 59 26.51 17.87 14.48
CA LYS A 59 27.02 16.97 15.54
C LYS A 59 25.93 16.09 16.15
N TYR A 60 24.71 16.59 16.24
CA TYR A 60 23.58 15.81 16.75
C TYR A 60 23.15 14.74 15.74
N GLU A 61 22.99 15.10 14.47
CA GLU A 61 22.63 14.16 13.40
C GLU A 61 23.67 13.04 13.26
N GLU A 62 24.98 13.36 13.30
CA GLU A 62 26.04 12.34 13.30
C GLU A 62 25.91 11.34 14.46
N LYS A 63 25.50 11.81 15.65
CA LYS A 63 25.25 10.95 16.81
C LYS A 63 23.98 10.13 16.66
N VAL A 64 22.92 10.72 16.08
CA VAL A 64 21.66 10.01 15.82
C VAL A 64 21.89 8.92 14.78
N ASP A 65 22.62 9.19 13.70
CA ASP A 65 22.96 8.22 12.67
C ASP A 65 23.71 7.02 13.29
N SER A 66 24.79 7.29 14.04
CA SER A 66 25.53 6.24 14.76
C SER A 66 24.67 5.48 15.76
N PHE A 67 23.73 6.15 16.44
CA PHE A 67 22.79 5.50 17.35
C PHE A 67 21.81 4.59 16.59
N CYS A 68 21.25 5.05 15.48
CA CYS A 68 20.28 4.31 14.68
C CYS A 68 20.89 3.08 14.01
N GLU A 69 22.17 3.15 13.60
CA GLU A 69 22.93 2.02 13.06
C GLU A 69 23.16 0.91 14.10
N GLN A 70 23.30 1.27 15.37
CA GLN A 70 23.59 0.33 16.46
C GLN A 70 22.34 -0.15 17.21
N MET A 71 21.22 0.58 17.09
CA MET A 71 20.01 0.33 17.85
C MET A 71 19.12 -0.69 17.16
N SER A 72 19.12 -1.92 17.70
CA SER A 72 18.26 -3.01 17.21
C SER A 72 16.79 -2.78 17.55
N LEU A 73 15.90 -3.14 16.61
CA LEU A 73 14.46 -2.91 16.76
C LEU A 73 13.79 -3.54 17.99
N PRO A 74 14.19 -4.72 18.52
CA PRO A 74 13.58 -5.30 19.72
C PRO A 74 13.62 -4.34 20.91
N PHE A 75 14.67 -3.53 21.04
CA PHE A 75 14.78 -2.53 22.11
C PHE A 75 13.86 -1.32 21.93
N MET A 76 13.30 -1.13 20.74
CA MET A 76 12.42 -0.01 20.39
C MET A 76 10.95 -0.40 20.32
N LEU A 77 10.63 -1.71 20.43
CA LEU A 77 9.26 -2.20 20.44
C LEU A 77 8.48 -1.61 21.62
N ASP A 78 7.25 -1.21 21.33
CA ASP A 78 6.27 -0.64 22.26
C ASP A 78 6.72 0.65 22.97
N LYS A 79 7.85 1.22 22.55
CA LYS A 79 8.27 2.55 22.97
C LYS A 79 7.52 3.61 22.16
N MET A 80 7.05 4.61 22.88
CA MET A 80 6.36 5.76 22.32
C MET A 80 7.36 6.91 22.15
N PHE A 81 7.61 7.29 20.90
CA PHE A 81 8.50 8.41 20.56
C PHE A 81 7.78 9.75 20.65
N LEU A 82 6.47 9.76 20.38
CA LEU A 82 5.59 10.92 20.50
C LEU A 82 4.38 10.55 21.36
N THR A 83 4.17 11.28 22.44
CA THR A 83 3.06 11.05 23.38
C THR A 83 1.72 11.57 22.87
N GLU A 84 1.74 12.47 21.88
CA GLU A 84 0.54 13.07 21.32
C GLU A 84 -0.29 12.03 20.53
N SER A 85 -1.61 12.17 20.61
CA SER A 85 -2.54 11.36 19.83
C SER A 85 -2.83 12.07 18.51
N PHE A 86 -2.70 11.35 17.40
CA PHE A 86 -2.96 11.87 16.06
C PHE A 86 -4.29 11.36 15.55
N LEU A 87 -4.96 12.17 14.73
CA LEU A 87 -6.14 11.72 14.00
C LEU A 87 -5.74 10.62 13.01
N THR A 88 -6.65 9.71 12.68
CA THR A 88 -6.38 8.67 11.67
C THR A 88 -5.89 9.29 10.37
N SER A 89 -6.47 10.42 9.95
CA SER A 89 -6.09 11.19 8.76
C SER A 89 -4.66 11.76 8.78
N GLU A 90 -3.98 11.71 9.92
CA GLU A 90 -2.61 12.16 10.15
C GLU A 90 -1.64 11.01 10.44
N THR A 91 -2.06 9.77 10.16
CA THR A 91 -1.24 8.59 10.43
C THR A 91 -0.77 7.90 9.17
N VAL A 92 0.46 7.39 9.21
CA VAL A 92 1.02 6.47 8.22
C VAL A 92 1.32 5.16 8.92
N HIS A 93 0.77 4.07 8.41
CA HIS A 93 0.92 2.73 8.95
C HIS A 93 1.64 1.84 7.95
N PHE A 94 2.82 1.35 8.35
CA PHE A 94 3.52 0.28 7.65
C PHE A 94 3.32 -1.03 8.40
N VAL A 95 3.02 -2.09 7.66
CA VAL A 95 3.07 -3.48 8.16
C VAL A 95 4.07 -4.23 7.30
N LEU A 96 5.10 -4.78 7.94
CA LEU A 96 6.28 -5.35 7.29
C LEU A 96 6.48 -6.81 7.74
N ASP A 97 6.88 -7.66 6.81
CA ASP A 97 7.25 -9.05 7.09
C ASP A 97 8.68 -9.14 7.65
N TRP A 98 8.93 -8.40 8.73
CA TRP A 98 10.22 -8.30 9.38
C TRP A 98 10.26 -9.11 10.68
N LYS A 99 11.40 -9.74 10.95
CA LYS A 99 11.74 -10.20 12.29
C LYS A 99 12.58 -9.13 12.97
N PRO A 100 12.14 -8.53 14.08
CA PRO A 100 12.82 -7.36 14.65
C PRO A 100 14.29 -7.62 14.97
N GLU A 101 14.70 -8.86 15.26
CA GLU A 101 16.08 -9.24 15.54
C GLU A 101 17.03 -9.05 14.33
N GLU A 102 16.49 -9.02 13.12
CA GLU A 102 17.25 -8.89 11.87
C GLU A 102 17.40 -7.42 11.41
N TYR A 103 16.76 -6.46 12.09
CA TYR A 103 16.68 -5.06 11.65
C TYR A 103 17.05 -4.07 12.75
N MET A 104 17.52 -2.90 12.31
CA MET A 104 17.92 -1.76 13.12
C MET A 104 16.97 -0.57 12.93
N LEU A 105 17.10 0.43 13.79
CA LEU A 105 16.34 1.67 13.67
C LEU A 105 16.69 2.44 12.37
N ASP A 106 17.90 2.32 11.87
CA ASP A 106 18.30 2.86 10.55
C ASP A 106 17.45 2.28 9.40
N ASP A 107 17.07 0.99 9.45
CA ASP A 107 16.23 0.39 8.41
C ASP A 107 14.86 1.07 8.31
N ILE A 108 14.32 1.55 9.44
CA ILE A 108 13.09 2.34 9.48
C ILE A 108 13.30 3.71 8.84
N GLN A 109 14.43 4.37 9.10
CA GLN A 109 14.74 5.65 8.45
C GLN A 109 14.88 5.46 6.93
N ARG A 110 15.54 4.39 6.49
CA ARG A 110 15.68 4.03 5.08
C ARG A 110 14.32 3.73 4.44
N LEU A 111 13.43 3.02 5.14
CA LEU A 111 12.05 2.76 4.70
C LEU A 111 11.30 4.06 4.44
N ILE A 112 11.27 4.98 5.42
CA ILE A 112 10.53 6.25 5.32
C ILE A 112 11.12 7.12 4.21
N LYS A 113 12.46 7.17 4.10
CA LYS A 113 13.17 7.89 3.02
C LYS A 113 12.82 7.35 1.64
N LYS A 114 12.75 6.02 1.48
CA LYS A 114 12.38 5.38 0.22
C LYS A 114 10.90 5.56 -0.11
N ALA A 115 10.02 5.54 0.89
CA ALA A 115 8.59 5.72 0.69
C ALA A 115 8.22 7.14 0.24
N PHE A 116 8.85 8.16 0.82
CA PHE A 116 8.38 9.55 0.72
C PHE A 116 9.39 10.53 0.14
N LYS A 117 10.59 10.07 -0.25
CA LYS A 117 11.67 10.89 -0.81
C LYS A 117 11.90 12.17 0.01
N ASN A 118 11.60 13.34 -0.56
CA ASN A 118 11.79 14.64 0.06
C ASN A 118 10.79 14.94 1.19
N LEU A 119 9.62 14.29 1.18
CA LEU A 119 8.60 14.43 2.21
C LEU A 119 8.92 13.62 3.47
N ASN A 120 9.96 12.77 3.44
CA ASN A 120 10.37 11.96 4.59
C ASN A 120 10.62 12.81 5.85
N LYS A 121 11.13 14.05 5.70
CA LYS A 121 11.37 15.01 6.79
C LYS A 121 10.11 15.51 7.49
N ARG A 122 8.93 15.19 6.94
CA ARG A 122 7.61 15.51 7.51
C ARG A 122 6.96 14.32 8.17
N ILE A 123 7.57 13.14 8.06
CA ILE A 123 7.05 11.90 8.64
C ILE A 123 7.83 11.59 9.89
N ILE A 124 7.14 11.50 11.02
CA ILE A 124 7.76 11.29 12.33
C ILE A 124 7.32 9.94 12.88
N VAL A 125 8.27 9.08 13.23
CA VAL A 125 7.97 7.79 13.87
C VAL A 125 7.31 8.05 15.22
N ARG A 126 6.14 7.47 15.45
CA ARG A 126 5.39 7.57 16.71
C ARG A 126 5.63 6.36 17.59
N SER A 127 5.47 5.17 17.04
CA SER A 127 5.61 3.91 17.77
C SER A 127 5.87 2.75 16.81
N ILE A 128 6.47 1.71 17.37
CA ILE A 128 6.80 0.46 16.66
C ILE A 128 6.23 -0.67 17.50
N HIS A 129 5.43 -1.53 16.90
CA HIS A 129 4.78 -2.64 17.58
C HIS A 129 5.12 -3.96 16.91
N ARG A 130 5.12 -5.03 17.71
CA ARG A 130 5.32 -6.40 17.22
C ARG A 130 4.03 -7.19 17.38
N GLY A 131 3.56 -7.77 16.28
CA GLY A 131 2.62 -8.89 16.27
C GLY A 131 3.26 -10.08 15.55
N ASN A 132 2.52 -10.67 14.62
CA ASN A 132 3.09 -11.61 13.63
C ASN A 132 3.94 -10.89 12.55
N SER A 133 3.97 -9.57 12.60
CA SER A 133 4.65 -8.67 11.66
C SER A 133 5.07 -7.42 12.45
N ILE A 134 5.98 -6.63 11.90
CA ILE A 134 6.33 -5.32 12.46
C ILE A 134 5.34 -4.28 11.96
N ILE A 135 4.80 -3.50 12.89
CA ILE A 135 3.88 -2.41 12.62
C ILE A 135 4.57 -1.11 13.02
N ILE A 136 4.79 -0.22 12.06
CA ILE A 136 5.38 1.10 12.30
C ILE A 136 4.28 2.13 12.09
N ILE A 137 4.01 2.91 13.14
CA ILE A 137 3.04 3.99 13.12
C ILE A 137 3.82 5.30 13.11
N CYS A 138 3.56 6.12 12.10
CA CYS A 138 4.16 7.44 11.97
C CYS A 138 3.06 8.51 11.94
N TYR A 139 3.43 9.70 12.38
CA TYR A 139 2.73 10.93 12.07
C TYR A 139 3.04 11.35 10.63
N GLY A 140 2.03 11.76 9.89
CA GLY A 140 2.15 12.42 8.60
C GLY A 140 1.13 13.55 8.51
N PRO A 141 1.52 14.79 8.21
CA PRO A 141 0.61 15.92 8.32
C PRO A 141 -0.49 15.87 7.25
N HIS A 142 -1.74 16.08 7.68
CA HIS A 142 -2.92 15.92 6.83
C HIS A 142 -2.89 16.78 5.54
N HIS A 143 -2.38 18.01 5.62
CA HIS A 143 -2.29 18.89 4.46
C HIS A 143 -1.35 18.37 3.35
N LEU A 144 -0.49 17.39 3.65
CA LEU A 144 0.37 16.70 2.68
C LEU A 144 -0.20 15.36 2.23
N LEU A 145 -1.40 14.96 2.68
CA LEU A 145 -1.97 13.63 2.44
C LEU A 145 -1.93 13.22 0.96
N ALA A 146 -2.36 14.09 0.05
CA ALA A 146 -2.34 13.80 -1.38
C ALA A 146 -0.91 13.57 -1.91
N ALA A 147 0.05 14.40 -1.50
CA ALA A 147 1.44 14.27 -1.93
C ALA A 147 2.09 13.01 -1.35
N LEU A 148 1.78 12.66 -0.10
CA LEU A 148 2.24 11.42 0.55
C LEU A 148 1.70 10.18 -0.17
N LEU A 149 0.43 10.20 -0.58
CA LEU A 149 -0.20 9.11 -1.33
C LEU A 149 0.50 8.91 -2.68
N LEU A 150 0.73 9.99 -3.43
CA LEU A 150 1.39 9.93 -4.74
C LEU A 150 2.82 9.37 -4.62
N GLU A 151 3.64 9.92 -3.70
CA GLU A 151 5.01 9.42 -3.51
C GLU A 151 5.02 7.95 -3.06
N ALA A 152 4.14 7.56 -2.14
CA ALA A 152 4.05 6.17 -1.70
C ALA A 152 3.65 5.22 -2.84
N GLN A 153 2.76 5.65 -3.73
CA GLN A 153 2.35 4.88 -4.91
C GLN A 153 3.51 4.71 -5.89
N ASP A 154 4.21 5.80 -6.22
CA ASP A 154 5.35 5.79 -7.14
C ASP A 154 6.49 4.87 -6.64
N ASN A 155 6.69 4.83 -5.32
CA ASN A 155 7.76 4.06 -4.71
C ASN A 155 7.32 2.64 -4.28
N LEU A 156 6.08 2.24 -4.55
CA LEU A 156 5.48 1.01 -3.99
C LEU A 156 6.27 -0.27 -4.35
N THR A 157 6.75 -0.38 -5.59
CA THR A 157 7.52 -1.55 -6.04
C THR A 157 8.79 -1.76 -5.21
N VAL A 158 9.46 -0.67 -4.84
CA VAL A 158 10.65 -0.70 -3.98
C VAL A 158 10.27 -1.15 -2.57
N LEU A 159 9.19 -0.59 -2.01
CA LEU A 159 8.71 -0.95 -0.68
C LEU A 159 8.33 -2.43 -0.59
N MET A 160 7.71 -2.98 -1.63
CA MET A 160 7.35 -4.39 -1.69
C MET A 160 8.56 -5.32 -1.74
N LYS A 161 9.57 -4.98 -2.57
CA LYS A 161 10.71 -5.86 -2.84
C LYS A 161 11.84 -5.73 -1.81
N GLU A 162 12.22 -4.51 -1.46
CA GLU A 162 13.36 -4.25 -0.57
C GLU A 162 12.98 -4.32 0.92
N PHE A 163 11.73 -4.00 1.26
CA PHE A 163 11.30 -3.87 2.66
C PHE A 163 10.23 -4.90 3.05
N SER A 164 9.92 -5.87 2.18
CA SER A 164 8.92 -6.91 2.43
C SER A 164 7.57 -6.35 2.91
N LEU A 165 7.12 -5.25 2.29
CA LEU A 165 5.88 -4.57 2.67
C LEU A 165 4.68 -5.52 2.54
N ILE A 166 3.91 -5.65 3.61
CA ILE A 166 2.63 -6.37 3.63
C ILE A 166 1.47 -5.39 3.40
N ARG A 167 1.48 -4.26 4.10
CA ARG A 167 0.43 -3.25 4.01
C ARG A 167 0.98 -1.85 4.25
N LEU A 168 0.50 -0.89 3.47
CA LEU A 168 0.71 0.54 3.68
C LEU A 168 -0.64 1.27 3.67
N THR A 169 -0.93 1.98 4.75
CA THR A 169 -2.10 2.83 4.90
C THR A 169 -1.66 4.25 5.25
N ILE A 170 -2.23 5.25 4.59
CA ILE A 170 -1.98 6.67 4.84
C ILE A 170 -3.33 7.33 5.05
N GLY A 171 -3.55 7.88 6.24
CA GLY A 171 -4.86 8.37 6.60
C GLY A 171 -5.89 7.23 6.63
N HIS A 172 -7.00 7.45 5.93
CA HIS A 172 -8.03 6.43 5.69
C HIS A 172 -7.80 5.59 4.43
N TYR A 173 -6.73 5.85 3.69
CA TYR A 173 -6.48 5.24 2.38
C TYR A 173 -5.48 4.10 2.49
N THR A 174 -5.86 2.94 1.97
CA THR A 174 -4.93 1.81 1.82
C THR A 174 -4.21 1.94 0.48
N VAL A 175 -2.92 2.26 0.53
CA VAL A 175 -2.06 2.36 -0.66
C VAL A 175 -1.76 0.96 -1.20
N TYR A 176 -1.51 0.03 -0.29
CA TYR A 176 -1.22 -1.35 -0.64
C TYR A 176 -1.63 -2.30 0.47
N ASP A 177 -2.19 -3.44 0.09
CA ASP A 177 -2.41 -4.59 0.96
C ASP A 177 -2.18 -5.86 0.14
N LYS A 178 -1.15 -6.61 0.51
CA LYS A 178 -0.77 -7.88 -0.11
C LYS A 178 -1.95 -8.86 -0.15
N ARG A 179 -2.79 -8.89 0.89
CA ARG A 179 -3.97 -9.80 0.97
C ARG A 179 -5.07 -9.38 0.02
N ILE A 180 -5.30 -8.08 -0.17
CA ILE A 180 -6.31 -7.59 -1.11
C ILE A 180 -5.86 -7.88 -2.55
N ARG A 181 -4.59 -7.62 -2.88
CA ARG A 181 -4.06 -7.92 -4.22
C ARG A 181 -4.16 -9.39 -4.60
N TYR A 182 -3.80 -10.32 -3.71
CA TYR A 182 -3.94 -11.75 -4.00
C TYR A 182 -5.40 -12.15 -4.26
N LYS A 183 -6.36 -11.61 -3.51
CA LYS A 183 -7.79 -11.89 -3.75
C LYS A 183 -8.26 -11.38 -5.11
N VAL A 184 -7.88 -10.16 -5.47
CA VAL A 184 -8.25 -9.58 -6.77
C VAL A 184 -7.64 -10.39 -7.91
N MET A 185 -6.34 -10.69 -7.85
CA MET A 185 -5.64 -11.45 -8.88
C MET A 185 -6.18 -12.88 -9.05
N ASN A 186 -6.48 -13.58 -7.95
CA ASN A 186 -7.10 -14.91 -8.02
C ASN A 186 -8.50 -14.86 -8.65
N ASN A 187 -9.29 -13.82 -8.34
CA ASN A 187 -10.62 -13.66 -8.93
C ASN A 187 -10.56 -13.31 -10.42
N GLU A 188 -9.59 -12.48 -10.84
CA GLU A 188 -9.34 -12.17 -12.26
C GLU A 188 -8.94 -13.42 -13.03
N CYS A 189 -8.01 -14.24 -12.49
CA CYS A 189 -7.60 -15.50 -13.10
C CYS A 189 -8.78 -16.48 -13.25
N LEU A 190 -9.60 -16.62 -12.20
CA LEU A 190 -10.80 -17.46 -12.23
C LEU A 190 -11.82 -16.97 -13.27
N ALA A 191 -11.96 -15.65 -13.44
CA ALA A 191 -12.86 -15.07 -14.44
C ALA A 191 -12.38 -15.33 -15.88
N GLU A 192 -11.08 -15.39 -16.13
CA GLU A 192 -10.53 -15.78 -17.44
C GLU A 192 -10.77 -17.27 -17.74
N GLU A 193 -10.57 -18.15 -16.75
CA GLU A 193 -10.86 -19.59 -16.89
C GLU A 193 -12.33 -19.86 -17.21
N ILE A 194 -13.26 -19.17 -16.53
CA ILE A 194 -14.70 -19.28 -16.81
C ILE A 194 -15.03 -18.85 -18.24
N LYS A 195 -14.46 -17.73 -18.71
CA LYS A 195 -14.69 -17.26 -20.10
C LYS A 195 -14.22 -18.24 -21.15
N LEU A 196 -13.08 -18.91 -20.92
CA LEU A 196 -12.57 -19.94 -21.83
C LEU A 196 -13.51 -21.14 -21.85
N ALA A 197 -13.95 -21.62 -20.69
CA ALA A 197 -14.88 -22.74 -20.59
C ALA A 197 -16.25 -22.43 -21.25
N ASP A 198 -16.78 -21.22 -21.04
CA ASP A 198 -18.03 -20.78 -21.68
C ASP A 198 -17.89 -20.76 -23.23
N GLY A 199 -16.74 -20.35 -23.75
CA GLY A 199 -16.43 -20.38 -25.17
C GLY A 199 -16.42 -21.80 -25.75
N GLU A 200 -15.74 -22.74 -25.06
CA GLU A 200 -15.71 -24.15 -25.44
C GLU A 200 -17.12 -24.78 -25.39
N GLU A 201 -17.92 -24.47 -24.38
CA GLU A 201 -19.30 -24.95 -24.28
C GLU A 201 -20.14 -24.47 -25.47
N GLN A 202 -19.98 -23.22 -25.87
CA GLN A 202 -20.73 -22.64 -26.98
C GLN A 202 -20.36 -23.28 -28.34
N GLU A 203 -19.08 -23.58 -28.55
CA GLU A 203 -18.62 -24.33 -29.73
C GLU A 203 -19.20 -25.75 -29.76
N LEU A 204 -19.16 -26.45 -28.62
CA LEU A 204 -19.71 -27.81 -28.51
C LEU A 204 -21.23 -27.84 -28.75
N ARG A 205 -21.97 -26.87 -28.21
CA ARG A 205 -23.42 -26.72 -28.47
C ARG A 205 -23.70 -26.56 -29.97
N THR A 206 -22.93 -25.69 -30.64
CA THR A 206 -23.09 -25.46 -32.09
C THR A 206 -22.82 -26.74 -32.90
N LEU A 207 -21.81 -27.53 -32.51
CA LEU A 207 -21.50 -28.81 -33.13
C LEU A 207 -22.58 -29.86 -32.88
N LEU A 208 -23.17 -29.89 -31.69
CA LEU A 208 -24.29 -30.76 -31.35
C LEU A 208 -25.52 -30.42 -32.19
N ASP A 209 -25.90 -29.14 -32.27
CA ASP A 209 -27.03 -28.68 -33.08
C ASP A 209 -26.87 -29.08 -34.56
N TYR A 210 -25.66 -28.93 -35.10
CA TYR A 210 -25.34 -29.36 -36.48
C TYR A 210 -25.48 -30.88 -36.66
N LYS A 211 -25.00 -31.66 -35.69
CA LYS A 211 -25.11 -33.13 -35.73
C LYS A 211 -26.56 -33.59 -35.60
N GLU A 212 -27.34 -33.01 -34.70
CA GLU A 212 -28.76 -33.33 -34.54
C GLU A 212 -29.54 -33.04 -35.83
N GLY A 213 -29.29 -31.89 -36.46
CA GLY A 213 -29.88 -31.58 -37.77
C GLY A 213 -29.50 -32.60 -38.85
N SER A 214 -28.24 -33.04 -38.87
CA SER A 214 -27.76 -34.06 -39.82
C SER A 214 -28.43 -35.43 -39.59
N ILE A 215 -28.56 -35.85 -38.33
CA ILE A 215 -29.24 -37.11 -37.96
C ILE A 215 -30.70 -37.07 -38.36
N PHE A 216 -31.39 -35.94 -38.13
CA PHE A 216 -32.79 -35.77 -38.51
C PHE A 216 -33.01 -35.96 -40.01
N GLU A 217 -32.14 -35.38 -40.86
CA GLU A 217 -32.22 -35.57 -42.30
C GLU A 217 -31.91 -37.02 -42.72
N GLN A 218 -30.95 -37.68 -42.08
CA GLN A 218 -30.66 -39.10 -42.31
C GLN A 218 -31.85 -39.99 -41.96
N ASP A 219 -32.53 -39.76 -40.84
CA ASP A 219 -33.72 -40.51 -40.42
C ASP A 219 -34.89 -40.33 -41.40
N LYS A 220 -35.07 -39.11 -41.92
CA LYS A 220 -36.08 -38.83 -42.95
C LYS A 220 -35.80 -39.63 -44.23
N GLN A 221 -34.55 -39.66 -44.69
CA GLN A 221 -34.16 -40.47 -45.85
C GLN A 221 -34.36 -41.98 -45.59
N LEU A 222 -33.98 -42.46 -44.40
CA LEU A 222 -34.15 -43.86 -44.01
C LEU A 222 -35.63 -44.28 -44.03
N ASN A 223 -36.52 -43.43 -43.51
CA ASN A 223 -37.96 -43.68 -43.54
C ASN A 223 -38.53 -43.75 -44.97
N ILE A 224 -38.03 -42.91 -45.89
CA ILE A 224 -38.40 -42.97 -47.30
C ILE A 224 -37.95 -44.30 -47.91
N MET A 225 -36.71 -44.73 -47.64
CA MET A 225 -36.18 -46.00 -48.14
C MET A 225 -36.97 -47.20 -47.60
N LYS A 226 -37.33 -47.22 -46.31
CA LYS A 226 -38.18 -48.26 -45.70
C LYS A 226 -39.53 -48.38 -46.41
N LYS A 227 -40.23 -47.25 -46.62
CA LYS A 227 -41.53 -47.25 -47.34
C LYS A 227 -41.42 -47.77 -48.77
N ARG A 228 -40.33 -47.44 -49.48
CA ARG A 228 -40.07 -47.95 -50.84
C ARG A 228 -39.84 -49.46 -50.83
N LYS A 229 -39.07 -49.98 -49.87
CA LYS A 229 -38.84 -51.41 -49.70
C LYS A 229 -40.16 -52.17 -49.49
N GLU A 230 -41.00 -51.71 -48.56
CA GLU A 230 -42.33 -52.31 -48.30
C GLU A 230 -43.28 -52.26 -49.51
N TYR A 231 -43.16 -51.24 -50.36
CA TYR A 231 -43.95 -51.16 -51.61
C TYR A 231 -43.49 -52.20 -52.64
N ILE A 232 -42.17 -52.39 -52.77
CA ILE A 232 -41.60 -53.39 -53.69
C ILE A 232 -41.94 -54.81 -53.22
N GLU A 233 -41.80 -55.11 -51.93
CA GLU A 233 -42.14 -56.40 -51.35
C GLU A 233 -43.61 -56.76 -51.61
N ARG A 234 -44.55 -55.83 -51.40
CA ARG A 234 -45.97 -56.03 -51.72
C ARG A 234 -46.26 -56.30 -53.20
N ARG A 235 -45.46 -55.75 -54.12
CA ARG A 235 -45.62 -55.99 -55.58
C ARG A 235 -45.02 -57.31 -56.06
N LEU A 236 -44.04 -57.85 -55.34
CA LEU A 236 -43.45 -59.15 -55.65
C LEU A 236 -44.31 -60.32 -55.13
N GLU A 237 -45.19 -60.07 -54.16
CA GLU A 237 -46.11 -61.05 -53.58
C GLU A 237 -47.49 -61.15 -54.29
N THR A 238 -47.71 -60.39 -55.37
CA THR A 238 -48.93 -60.51 -56.18
C THR A 238 -48.64 -61.37 -57.44
N PRO A 239 -49.31 -62.51 -57.66
CA PRO A 239 -49.08 -63.40 -58.81
C PRO A 239 -49.40 -62.78 -60.17
#